data_AF-A0AAJ3D5H7-F1
#
_entry.id   AF-A0AAJ3D5H7-F1
#
_cell.length_a   1.000
_cell.length_b   1.000
_cell.length_c   1.000
_cell.angle_alpha   90.00
_cell.angle_beta   90.00
_cell.angle_gamma   90.00
#
_symmetry.space_group_name_H-M   'P 1'
#
loop_
_entity.id
_entity.type
_entity.pdbx_description
1 polymer ?
#
loop_
_entity_poly.entity_id
_entity_poly.type
_entity_poly.pdbx_seq_one_letter_code
_entity_poly.pdbx_strand_id
1 'polypeptide(L)'
;MNTVDRSVAYMDAAMRRRFSFMELHPDTPPVAGLLDSWLRKRTEEQGGDPDAYDDSHVRLLDEINRLLADGSPGDRSFRVGPSYFMQDLAHTGDGALERLWKTQIIPLLTEHHWGDGTDVEAVYGLPALRARLNIPPPANAGSADSADDSANQ
;
A
#
# COMPACT_ATOMS: atom_id res chain seq x y z
N MET A 1 5.73 15.21 10.50
CA MET A 1 7.15 14.80 10.35
C MET A 1 7.15 13.37 9.85
N ASN A 2 7.97 13.04 8.86
CA ASN A 2 8.10 11.66 8.41
C ASN A 2 8.86 10.85 9.46
N THR A 3 8.24 9.81 10.02
CA THR A 3 8.82 8.97 11.07
C THR A 3 9.74 7.88 10.53
N VAL A 4 9.66 7.57 9.24
CA VAL A 4 10.59 6.64 8.56
C VAL A 4 11.98 7.26 8.47
N ASP A 5 12.06 8.56 8.22
CA ASP A 5 13.31 9.28 8.11
C ASP A 5 13.89 9.60 9.50
N ARG A 6 14.79 8.73 9.96
CA ARG A 6 15.47 8.88 11.25
C ARG A 6 16.48 10.05 11.27
N SER A 7 16.87 10.61 10.12
CA SER A 7 17.77 11.77 10.07
C SER A 7 17.12 13.03 10.69
N VAL A 8 15.80 13.15 10.55
CA VAL A 8 15.03 14.28 11.06
C VAL A 8 14.83 14.19 12.58
N ALA A 9 14.88 12.98 13.17
CA ALA A 9 14.71 12.78 14.61
C ALA A 9 15.74 13.53 15.47
N TYR A 10 16.96 13.71 14.95
CA TYR A 10 18.03 14.46 15.61
C TYR A 10 17.85 15.99 15.50
N MET A 11 17.15 16.49 14.48
CA MET A 11 16.88 17.93 14.29
C MET A 11 15.71 18.43 15.16
N ASP A 12 14.84 17.54 15.61
CA ASP A 12 13.49 17.85 16.10
C ASP A 12 13.43 18.33 17.57
N ALA A 13 14.52 18.22 18.36
CA ALA A 13 14.47 18.51 19.80
C ALA A 13 14.02 19.96 20.14
N ALA A 14 14.38 20.94 19.30
CA ALA A 14 13.97 22.33 19.45
C ALA A 14 12.55 22.61 18.91
N MET A 15 12.10 21.82 17.93
CA MET A 15 10.75 21.90 17.35
C MET A 15 9.71 21.25 18.27
N ARG A 16 10.05 20.14 18.93
CA ARG A 16 9.21 19.47 19.95
C ARG A 16 8.76 20.36 21.10
N ARG A 17 9.49 21.44 21.39
CA ARG A 17 9.12 22.42 22.43
C ARG A 17 8.19 23.53 21.95
N ARG A 18 8.06 23.72 20.63
CA ARG A 18 7.34 24.86 20.02
C ARG A 18 6.10 24.46 19.23
N PHE A 19 5.98 23.19 18.86
CA PHE A 19 4.85 22.69 18.09
C PHE A 19 4.09 21.62 18.89
N SER A 20 2.79 21.53 18.67
CA SER A 20 1.99 20.36 19.06
C SER A 20 2.06 19.33 17.95
N PHE A 21 2.27 18.06 18.33
CA PHE A 21 2.41 16.98 17.37
C PHE A 21 1.15 16.12 17.42
N MET A 22 0.54 15.92 16.26
CA MET A 22 -0.53 14.95 16.04
C MET A 22 0.01 13.85 15.14
N GLU A 23 -0.09 12.61 15.60
CA GLU A 23 0.29 11.44 14.82
C GLU A 23 -0.78 11.18 13.75
N LEU A 24 -0.33 10.93 12.52
CA LEU A 24 -1.19 10.53 11.39
C LEU A 24 -0.79 9.13 10.93
N HIS A 25 -0.92 8.16 11.83
CA HIS A 25 -0.50 6.79 11.59
C HIS A 25 -1.67 5.92 11.09
N PRO A 26 -1.47 5.03 10.10
CA PRO A 26 -2.53 4.21 9.50
C PRO A 26 -3.44 3.47 10.51
N ASP A 27 -2.85 2.88 11.56
CA ASP A 27 -3.59 2.13 12.58
C ASP A 27 -4.32 2.99 13.63
N THR A 28 -4.26 4.33 13.56
CA THR A 28 -4.85 5.22 14.58
C THR A 28 -5.72 6.29 13.98
N PRO A 29 -6.85 6.67 14.63
CA PRO A 29 -7.60 7.85 14.22
C PRO A 29 -6.71 9.09 14.20
N PRO A 30 -6.88 9.98 13.20
CA PRO A 30 -7.97 10.01 12.22
C PRO A 30 -7.71 9.21 10.94
N VAL A 31 -6.59 8.51 10.81
CA VAL A 31 -6.20 7.82 9.56
C VAL A 31 -6.75 6.39 9.49
N ALA A 32 -6.95 5.74 10.63
CA ALA A 32 -7.62 4.43 10.67
C ALA A 32 -8.99 4.48 9.99
N GLY A 33 -9.21 3.60 9.00
CA GLY A 33 -10.45 3.56 8.21
C GLY A 33 -10.57 4.67 7.15
N LEU A 34 -9.54 5.50 6.94
CA LEU A 34 -9.61 6.60 5.97
C LEU A 34 -9.79 6.09 4.53
N LEU A 35 -9.07 5.03 4.13
CA LEU A 35 -9.21 4.47 2.78
C LEU A 35 -10.61 3.92 2.55
N ASP A 36 -11.16 3.21 3.53
CA ASP A 36 -12.51 2.65 3.50
C ASP A 36 -13.57 3.74 3.29
N SER A 37 -13.58 4.74 4.17
CA SER A 37 -14.52 5.88 4.07
C SER A 37 -14.35 6.68 2.78
N TRP A 38 -13.12 6.81 2.27
CA TRP A 38 -12.85 7.48 1.01
C TRP A 38 -13.39 6.70 -0.19
N LEU A 39 -13.24 5.37 -0.24
CA LEU A 39 -13.77 4.53 -1.31
C LEU A 39 -15.30 4.54 -1.31
N ARG A 40 -15.93 4.42 -0.15
CA ARG A 40 -17.39 4.51 0.00
C ARG A 40 -17.93 5.82 -0.57
N LYS A 41 -17.33 6.95 -0.16
CA LYS A 41 -17.69 8.28 -0.64
C LYS A 41 -17.46 8.42 -2.14
N ARG A 42 -16.35 7.90 -2.67
CA ARG A 42 -16.07 7.94 -4.10
C ARG A 42 -17.11 7.16 -4.91
N THR A 43 -17.50 5.98 -4.44
CA THR A 43 -18.55 5.18 -5.08
C THR A 43 -19.88 5.94 -5.09
N GLU A 44 -20.24 6.59 -3.99
CA GLU A 44 -21.43 7.45 -3.90
C GLU A 44 -21.39 8.59 -4.93
N GLU A 45 -20.27 9.31 -5.02
CA GLU A 45 -20.06 10.43 -5.95
C GLU A 45 -20.14 9.99 -7.43
N GLN A 46 -19.83 8.72 -7.71
CA GLN A 46 -19.96 8.10 -9.03
C GLN A 46 -21.36 7.53 -9.30
N GLY A 47 -22.30 7.69 -8.36
CA GLY A 47 -23.68 7.20 -8.46
C GLY A 47 -23.87 5.73 -8.13
N GLY A 48 -22.87 5.08 -7.52
CA GLY A 48 -22.95 3.71 -7.02
C GLY A 48 -23.49 3.62 -5.59
N ASP A 49 -23.75 2.39 -5.15
CA ASP A 49 -24.13 2.10 -3.76
C ASP A 49 -22.89 2.12 -2.84
N PRO A 50 -22.83 3.01 -1.82
CA PRO A 50 -21.70 3.10 -0.89
C PRO A 50 -21.41 1.83 -0.09
N ASP A 51 -22.35 0.88 -0.02
CA ASP A 51 -22.15 -0.41 0.63
C ASP A 51 -21.71 -1.53 -0.33
N ALA A 52 -21.69 -1.27 -1.63
CA ALA A 52 -21.33 -2.23 -2.68
C ALA A 52 -20.01 -1.89 -3.42
N TYR A 53 -19.15 -1.07 -2.81
CA TYR A 53 -17.82 -0.74 -3.35
C TYR A 53 -16.88 -1.95 -3.30
N ASP A 54 -15.86 -1.93 -4.17
CA ASP A 54 -14.76 -2.88 -4.12
C ASP A 54 -13.83 -2.57 -2.94
N ASP A 55 -13.82 -3.46 -1.94
CA ASP A 55 -13.00 -3.34 -0.74
C ASP A 55 -11.59 -3.93 -0.89
N SER A 56 -11.24 -4.44 -2.09
CA SER A 56 -9.97 -5.12 -2.33
C SER A 56 -8.75 -4.24 -1.99
N HIS A 57 -8.80 -2.94 -2.31
CA HIS A 57 -7.76 -1.97 -1.95
C HIS A 57 -7.55 -1.86 -0.44
N VAL A 58 -8.62 -1.87 0.36
CA VAL A 58 -8.55 -1.82 1.83
C VAL A 58 -7.89 -3.08 2.35
N ARG A 59 -8.40 -4.24 1.92
CA ARG A 59 -7.92 -5.56 2.36
C ARG A 59 -6.46 -5.79 2.01
N LEU A 60 -6.02 -5.33 0.84
CA LEU A 60 -4.63 -5.41 0.42
C LEU A 60 -3.71 -4.52 1.27
N LEU A 61 -4.12 -3.27 1.54
CA LEU A 61 -3.35 -2.36 2.40
C LEU A 61 -3.21 -2.90 3.82
N ASP A 62 -4.31 -3.40 4.39
CA ASP A 62 -4.34 -3.99 5.72
C ASP A 62 -3.41 -5.20 5.80
N GLU A 63 -3.39 -6.05 4.77
CA GLU A 63 -2.52 -7.22 4.74
C GLU A 63 -1.04 -6.86 4.61
N ILE A 64 -0.68 -5.85 3.81
CA ILE A 64 0.70 -5.33 3.77
C ILE A 64 1.10 -4.85 5.17
N ASN A 65 0.25 -4.05 5.81
CA ASN A 65 0.53 -3.49 7.13
C ASN A 65 0.61 -4.56 8.23
N ARG A 66 -0.19 -5.62 8.11
CA ARG A 66 -0.12 -6.80 8.99
C ARG A 66 1.20 -7.55 8.82
N LEU A 67 1.63 -7.81 7.59
CA LEU A 67 2.90 -8.49 7.30
C LEU A 67 4.11 -7.67 7.80
N LEU A 68 4.09 -6.36 7.59
CA LEU A 68 5.10 -5.45 8.15
C LEU A 68 5.12 -5.45 9.68
N ALA A 69 3.96 -5.63 10.32
CA ALA A 69 3.87 -5.75 11.78
C ALA A 69 4.54 -7.02 12.29
N ASP A 70 4.33 -8.12 11.60
CA ASP A 70 4.89 -9.42 11.95
C ASP A 70 6.42 -9.44 11.74
N GLY A 71 6.90 -8.83 10.65
CA GLY A 71 8.33 -8.79 10.30
C GLY A 71 9.16 -7.86 11.19
N SER A 72 8.56 -6.80 11.74
CA SER A 72 9.22 -5.87 12.67
C SER A 72 8.35 -5.56 13.89
N PRO A 73 8.24 -6.49 14.85
CA PRO A 73 7.40 -6.31 16.02
C PRO A 73 7.83 -5.08 16.84
N GLY A 74 6.90 -4.15 17.01
CA GLY A 74 7.13 -2.91 17.78
C GLY A 74 7.62 -1.72 16.97
N ASP A 75 8.05 -1.88 15.71
CA ASP A 75 8.32 -0.75 14.82
C ASP A 75 7.07 -0.41 13.98
N ARG A 76 6.38 0.65 14.38
CA ARG A 76 5.19 1.17 13.71
C ARG A 76 5.53 2.12 12.57
N SER A 77 6.80 2.53 12.44
CA SER A 77 7.20 3.62 11.55
C SER A 77 7.03 3.29 10.07
N PHE A 78 7.07 2.00 9.72
CA PHE A 78 7.10 1.52 8.34
C PHE A 78 5.73 1.15 7.76
N ARG A 79 4.64 1.41 8.48
CA ARG A 79 3.29 1.16 7.94
C ARG A 79 3.05 2.00 6.68
N VAL A 80 2.49 1.35 5.67
CA VAL A 80 2.09 1.97 4.42
C VAL A 80 0.83 2.80 4.65
N GLY A 81 0.86 4.06 4.21
CA GLY A 81 -0.27 4.97 4.32
C GLY A 81 -1.35 4.74 3.26
N PRO A 82 -2.61 5.12 3.52
CA PRO A 82 -3.71 4.96 2.57
C PRO A 82 -3.56 5.81 1.31
N SER A 83 -2.72 6.86 1.33
CA SER A 83 -2.51 7.78 0.22
C SER A 83 -2.07 7.08 -1.08
N TYR A 84 -1.32 5.99 -0.98
CA TYR A 84 -0.93 5.18 -2.16
C TYR A 84 -2.14 4.65 -2.93
N PHE A 85 -3.25 4.40 -2.24
CA PHE A 85 -4.50 3.88 -2.82
C PHE A 85 -5.52 4.98 -3.09
N MET A 86 -5.30 6.23 -2.66
CA MET A 86 -6.23 7.37 -2.84
C MET A 86 -5.90 8.22 -4.08
N GLN A 87 -5.14 7.68 -5.04
CA GLN A 87 -4.74 8.34 -6.28
C GLN A 87 -5.34 7.64 -7.49
N ASP A 88 -5.55 8.35 -8.59
CA ASP A 88 -6.14 7.78 -9.81
C ASP A 88 -5.35 6.60 -10.39
N LEU A 89 -4.02 6.57 -10.18
CA LEU A 89 -3.18 5.44 -10.60
C LEU A 89 -3.68 4.10 -10.07
N ALA A 90 -4.28 4.08 -8.87
CA ALA A 90 -4.78 2.87 -8.22
C ALA A 90 -6.13 2.39 -8.77
N HIS A 91 -6.81 3.17 -9.62
CA HIS A 91 -8.19 2.93 -10.02
C HIS A 91 -8.48 3.05 -11.52
N THR A 92 -7.65 3.80 -12.25
CA THR A 92 -7.95 4.16 -13.63
C THR A 92 -7.36 3.15 -14.61
N GLY A 93 -8.24 2.46 -15.35
CA GLY A 93 -7.92 1.57 -16.45
C GLY A 93 -7.46 0.18 -16.03
N ASP A 94 -7.54 -0.78 -16.97
CA ASP A 94 -7.10 -2.15 -16.76
C ASP A 94 -5.66 -2.20 -16.24
N GLY A 95 -5.39 -3.03 -15.24
CA GLY A 95 -4.05 -3.15 -14.67
C GLY A 95 -3.67 -2.06 -13.67
N ALA A 96 -4.61 -1.27 -13.14
CA ALA A 96 -4.32 -0.16 -12.22
C ALA A 96 -3.56 -0.61 -10.96
N LEU A 97 -4.02 -1.68 -10.31
CA LEU A 97 -3.35 -2.24 -9.14
C LEU A 97 -1.97 -2.80 -9.49
N GLU A 98 -1.82 -3.45 -10.64
CA GLU A 98 -0.56 -4.00 -11.13
C GLU A 98 0.48 -2.89 -11.34
N ARG A 99 0.05 -1.76 -11.92
CA ARG A 99 0.90 -0.56 -12.06
C ARG A 99 1.25 0.03 -10.71
N LEU A 100 0.28 0.22 -9.81
CA LEU A 100 0.53 0.71 -8.45
C LEU A 100 1.56 -0.16 -7.73
N TRP A 101 1.42 -1.49 -7.83
CA TRP A 101 2.33 -2.44 -7.21
C TRP A 101 3.75 -2.31 -7.75
N LYS A 102 3.89 -2.41 -9.07
CA LYS A 102 5.19 -2.39 -9.75
C LYS A 102 5.94 -1.07 -9.54
N THR A 103 5.22 0.05 -9.48
CA THR A 103 5.85 1.39 -9.50
C THR A 103 5.98 2.04 -8.13
N GLN A 104 5.17 1.64 -7.14
CA GLN A 104 5.17 2.29 -5.82
C GLN A 104 5.29 1.30 -4.67
N ILE A 105 4.45 0.26 -4.61
CA ILE A 105 4.41 -0.64 -3.44
C ILE A 105 5.65 -1.54 -3.36
N ILE A 106 6.00 -2.25 -4.44
CA ILE A 106 7.18 -3.12 -4.45
C ILE A 106 8.47 -2.32 -4.23
N PRO A 107 8.72 -1.19 -4.92
CA PRO A 107 9.91 -0.38 -4.64
C PRO A 107 10.00 0.09 -3.18
N LEU A 108 8.89 0.56 -2.60
CA LEU A 108 8.83 0.98 -1.19
C LEU A 108 9.22 -0.16 -0.24
N LEU A 109 8.65 -1.35 -0.45
CA LEU A 109 8.90 -2.50 0.40
C LEU A 109 10.30 -3.10 0.18
N THR A 110 10.84 -2.97 -1.03
CA THR A 110 12.24 -3.34 -1.34
C THR A 110 13.22 -2.48 -0.57
N GLU A 111 12.96 -1.18 -0.47
CA GLU A 111 13.79 -0.28 0.36
C GLU A 111 13.64 -0.61 1.85
N HIS A 112 12.43 -0.89 2.32
CA HIS A 112 12.19 -1.28 3.71
C HIS A 112 12.95 -2.56 4.10
N HIS A 113 12.90 -3.58 3.24
CA HIS A 113 13.53 -4.88 3.45
C HIS A 113 14.99 -4.93 2.98
N TRP A 114 15.63 -3.77 2.78
CA TRP A 114 17.00 -3.73 2.29
C TRP A 114 17.97 -4.40 3.26
N GLY A 115 18.54 -5.52 2.84
CA GLY A 115 19.57 -6.25 3.58
C GLY A 115 19.06 -7.20 4.67
N ASP A 116 17.74 -7.40 4.81
CA ASP A 116 17.18 -8.38 5.76
C ASP A 116 16.93 -9.76 5.13
N GLY A 117 17.07 -9.88 3.80
CA GLY A 117 16.95 -11.13 3.06
C GLY A 117 15.51 -11.52 2.71
N THR A 118 14.53 -10.65 2.94
CA THR A 118 13.13 -10.88 2.55
C THR A 118 12.99 -10.89 1.03
N ASP A 119 12.36 -11.94 0.49
CA ASP A 119 11.89 -11.94 -0.90
C ASP A 119 10.60 -11.12 -1.00
N VAL A 120 10.75 -9.85 -1.36
CA VAL A 120 9.65 -8.88 -1.37
C VAL A 120 8.57 -9.25 -2.37
N GLU A 121 8.93 -9.75 -3.54
CA GLU A 121 7.94 -10.17 -4.55
C GLU A 121 7.18 -11.42 -4.11
N ALA A 122 7.86 -12.39 -3.49
CA ALA A 122 7.19 -13.58 -2.98
C ALA A 122 6.22 -13.28 -1.82
N VAL A 123 6.58 -12.33 -0.94
CA VAL A 123 5.78 -12.01 0.25
C VAL A 123 4.67 -11.00 -0.06
N TYR A 124 5.00 -9.94 -0.82
CA TYR A 124 4.12 -8.79 -1.02
C TYR A 124 3.63 -8.63 -2.46
N GLY A 125 4.05 -9.49 -3.39
CA GLY A 125 3.59 -9.46 -4.77
C GLY A 125 2.06 -9.50 -4.85
N LEU A 126 1.49 -8.70 -5.74
CA LEU A 126 0.04 -8.61 -5.91
C LEU A 126 -0.63 -9.97 -6.16
N PRO A 127 -0.06 -10.89 -6.98
CA PRO A 127 -0.64 -12.23 -7.14
C PRO A 127 -0.68 -13.03 -5.83
N ALA A 128 0.39 -12.97 -5.02
CA ALA A 128 0.48 -13.69 -3.75
C ALA A 128 -0.55 -13.17 -2.74
N LEU A 129 -0.66 -11.84 -2.61
CA LEU A 129 -1.63 -11.22 -1.71
C LEU A 129 -3.07 -11.46 -2.15
N ARG A 130 -3.35 -11.38 -3.46
CA ARG A 130 -4.67 -11.72 -4.00
C ARG A 130 -5.06 -13.16 -3.70
N ALA A 131 -4.15 -14.11 -3.92
CA ALA A 131 -4.39 -15.52 -3.60
C ALA A 131 -4.66 -15.72 -2.10
N ARG A 132 -3.86 -15.10 -1.23
CA ARG A 132 -4.01 -15.17 0.22
C ARG A 132 -5.35 -14.60 0.73
N LEU A 133 -5.83 -13.55 0.08
CA LEU A 133 -7.07 -12.85 0.44
C LEU A 133 -8.29 -13.34 -0.35
N ASN A 134 -8.16 -14.33 -1.24
CA ASN A 134 -9.22 -14.73 -2.15
C ASN A 134 -9.81 -13.56 -2.96
N ILE A 135 -8.95 -12.63 -3.42
CA ILE A 135 -9.33 -11.53 -4.30
C ILE A 135 -9.10 -12.00 -5.75
N PRO A 136 -10.14 -12.06 -6.61
CA PRO A 136 -9.99 -12.53 -7.97
C PRO A 136 -9.10 -11.57 -8.79
N PRO A 137 -8.29 -12.08 -9.73
CA PRO A 137 -7.60 -11.23 -10.69
C PRO A 137 -8.62 -10.52 -11.59
N PRO A 138 -8.26 -9.37 -12.18
CA PRO A 138 -9.13 -8.72 -13.16
C PRO A 138 -9.41 -9.68 -14.33
N ALA A 139 -10.63 -9.64 -14.86
CA ALA A 139 -11.13 -10.59 -15.86
C ALA A 139 -10.26 -10.69 -17.14
N ASN A 140 -9.38 -9.71 -17.40
CA ASN A 140 -8.51 -9.63 -18.58
C ASN A 140 -7.03 -9.98 -18.32
N ALA A 141 -6.65 -10.53 -17.15
CA ALA A 141 -5.23 -10.80 -16.82
C ALA A 141 -4.56 -11.94 -17.63
N GLY A 142 -5.27 -12.60 -18.53
CA GLY A 142 -4.83 -13.84 -19.20
C GLY A 142 -3.90 -13.70 -20.41
N SER A 143 -3.28 -12.55 -20.69
CA SER A 143 -2.54 -12.38 -21.96
C SER A 143 -1.19 -11.66 -21.89
N ALA A 144 -0.62 -11.40 -20.71
CA ALA A 144 0.60 -10.60 -20.61
C ALA A 144 1.92 -11.39 -20.47
N ASP A 145 1.88 -12.72 -20.30
CA ASP A 145 3.05 -13.49 -19.86
C ASP A 145 3.74 -14.31 -20.98
N SER A 146 3.62 -13.89 -22.24
CA SER A 146 4.22 -14.62 -23.38
C SER A 146 4.91 -13.71 -24.40
N ALA A 147 5.57 -12.64 -23.95
CA ALA A 147 6.35 -11.77 -24.83
C ALA A 147 7.61 -11.22 -24.14
N ASP A 148 8.48 -12.09 -23.63
CA ASP A 148 9.90 -11.72 -23.42
C ASP A 148 10.79 -12.97 -23.27
N ASP A 149 10.84 -13.82 -24.30
CA ASP A 149 11.95 -14.79 -24.44
C ASP A 149 12.22 -15.08 -25.93
N SER A 150 12.58 -14.04 -26.69
CA SER A 150 13.01 -14.16 -28.08
C SER A 150 13.86 -12.96 -28.51
N ALA A 151 14.93 -12.66 -27.77
CA ALA A 151 15.94 -11.70 -28.24
C ALA A 151 17.30 -11.94 -27.56
N ASN A 152 17.90 -13.13 -27.75
CA ASN A 152 19.35 -13.25 -27.79
C ASN A 152 19.79 -14.52 -28.54
N GLN A 153 19.95 -14.41 -29.86
CA GLN A 153 20.82 -15.27 -30.67
C GLN A 153 21.59 -14.37 -31.64
#